data_AF-A0A6N7ATE2-F1
#
_entry.id   AF-A0A6N7ATE2-F1
#
_cell.length_a   1.000
_cell.length_b   1.000
_cell.length_c   1.000
_cell.angle_alpha   90.00
_cell.angle_beta   90.00
_cell.angle_gamma   90.00
#
_symmetry.space_group_name_H-M   'P 1'
#
loop_
_entity.id
_entity.type
_entity.pdbx_description
1 polymer ?
#
loop_
_entity_poly.entity_id
_entity_poly.type
_entity_poly.pdbx_seq_one_letter_code
_entity_poly.pdbx_strand_id
1 'polypeptide(L)'
;MRAGLGRRNFSLRKSGKSLIIKLQMILGNFIRWIKAIVLWISEPRLFWLCILVISISVYCIFWGGVSELKIRIAGMFLQLFGVATVALGLRETRKLFGYPHFFQLTLTWAKRFPKYYLRPITAEVNLTLPAIEMSMSGYTWRPADPNAPIEKRLEAIEANLSDLNARFDQSQQRQDHEIRKTRSQLDEERILRENEDHETRKKLEAAQTGGLRISAVGLVWLSLGIIMSSTSGR
;
A
#
# COMPACT_ATOMS: atom_id res chain seq x y z
N MET A 1 -43.52 74.99 -1.14
CA MET A 1 -43.99 73.86 -1.96
C MET A 1 -42.95 73.50 -3.01
N ARG A 2 -42.19 72.41 -2.82
CA ARG A 2 -41.62 71.57 -3.89
C ARG A 2 -40.85 70.42 -3.23
N ALA A 3 -41.41 69.22 -3.31
CA ALA A 3 -40.83 68.00 -2.77
C ALA A 3 -41.10 66.82 -3.72
N GLY A 4 -40.08 65.96 -3.89
CA GLY A 4 -40.30 64.51 -3.88
C GLY A 4 -40.42 63.75 -5.20
N LEU A 5 -39.41 63.78 -6.07
CA LEU A 5 -39.27 62.77 -7.14
C LEU A 5 -37.80 62.40 -7.35
N GLY A 6 -37.33 61.29 -6.75
CA GLY A 6 -35.93 60.89 -6.95
C GLY A 6 -35.45 59.61 -6.27
N ARG A 7 -36.28 58.55 -6.14
CA ARG A 7 -35.83 57.34 -5.41
C ARG A 7 -36.39 55.98 -5.89
N ARG A 8 -36.73 55.78 -7.17
CA ARG A 8 -37.25 54.47 -7.64
C ARG A 8 -36.40 53.70 -8.66
N ASN A 9 -35.33 54.28 -9.23
CA ASN A 9 -34.59 53.61 -10.32
C ASN A 9 -33.36 52.80 -9.91
N PHE A 10 -33.04 52.67 -8.61
CA PHE A 10 -31.78 52.03 -8.18
C PHE A 10 -31.89 50.53 -7.82
N SER A 11 -33.09 49.98 -7.57
CA SER A 11 -33.22 48.58 -7.13
C SER A 11 -33.18 47.55 -8.28
N LEU A 12 -33.68 47.90 -9.47
CA LEU A 12 -33.74 46.96 -10.60
C LEU A 12 -32.35 46.62 -11.19
N ARG A 13 -31.39 47.54 -11.12
CA ARG A 13 -30.02 47.32 -11.64
C ARG A 13 -29.17 46.40 -10.75
N LYS A 14 -29.52 46.25 -9.47
CA LYS A 14 -28.80 45.38 -8.51
C LYS A 14 -29.19 43.90 -8.64
N SER A 15 -30.42 43.62 -9.08
CA SER A 15 -30.92 42.25 -9.29
C SER A 15 -30.25 41.55 -10.48
N GLY A 16 -30.05 42.26 -11.60
CA GLY A 16 -29.42 41.68 -12.80
C GLY A 16 -27.96 41.24 -12.58
N LYS A 17 -27.18 42.01 -11.81
CA LYS A 17 -25.80 41.64 -11.48
C LYS A 17 -25.71 40.43 -10.55
N SER A 18 -26.68 40.27 -9.64
CA SER A 18 -26.74 39.09 -8.75
C SER A 18 -27.02 37.79 -9.52
N LEU A 19 -27.89 37.84 -10.53
CA LEU A 19 -28.20 36.68 -11.38
C LEU A 19 -27.00 36.23 -12.22
N ILE A 20 -26.25 37.17 -12.81
CA ILE A 20 -25.08 36.85 -13.62
C ILE A 20 -23.98 36.18 -12.78
N ILE A 21 -23.74 36.67 -11.56
CA ILE A 21 -22.75 36.09 -10.64
C ILE A 21 -23.16 34.69 -10.17
N LYS A 22 -24.46 34.46 -9.89
CA LYS A 22 -24.98 33.13 -9.56
C LYS A 22 -24.84 32.15 -10.73
N LEU A 23 -25.12 32.59 -11.97
CA LEU A 23 -25.00 31.76 -13.16
C LEU A 23 -23.54 31.32 -13.41
N GLN A 24 -22.58 32.25 -13.24
CA GLN A 24 -21.16 31.92 -13.41
C GLN A 24 -20.63 30.95 -12.33
N MET A 25 -21.10 31.06 -11.08
CA MET A 25 -20.75 30.09 -10.04
C MET A 25 -21.32 28.70 -10.31
N ILE A 26 -22.57 28.60 -10.79
CA ILE A 26 -23.19 27.32 -11.14
C ILE A 26 -22.43 26.67 -12.31
N LEU A 27 -22.09 27.44 -13.34
CA LEU A 27 -21.37 26.93 -14.51
C LEU A 27 -19.96 26.45 -14.16
N GLY A 28 -19.24 27.17 -13.29
CA GLY A 28 -17.91 26.79 -12.83
C GLY A 28 -17.89 25.49 -12.02
N ASN A 29 -18.87 25.31 -11.14
CA ASN A 29 -19.02 24.07 -10.36
C ASN A 29 -19.44 22.89 -11.25
N PHE A 30 -20.29 23.13 -12.25
CA PHE A 30 -20.71 22.11 -13.21
C PHE A 30 -19.55 21.60 -14.07
N ILE A 31 -18.67 22.49 -14.54
CA ILE A 31 -17.48 22.10 -15.33
C ILE A 31 -16.50 21.27 -14.48
N ARG A 32 -16.31 21.61 -13.20
CA ARG A 32 -15.47 20.81 -12.29
C ARG A 32 -16.07 19.44 -12.03
N TRP A 33 -17.39 19.37 -11.86
CA TRP A 33 -18.12 18.11 -11.70
C TRP A 33 -18.02 17.23 -12.95
N ILE A 34 -18.19 17.79 -14.15
CA ILE A 34 -17.98 17.07 -15.42
C ILE A 34 -16.54 16.55 -15.53
N LYS A 35 -15.53 17.37 -15.22
CA LYS A 35 -14.13 16.92 -15.26
C LYS A 35 -13.86 15.77 -14.28
N ALA A 36 -14.41 15.85 -13.07
CA ALA A 36 -14.30 14.78 -12.08
C ALA A 36 -14.98 13.49 -12.57
N ILE A 37 -16.16 13.62 -13.20
CA ILE A 37 -16.86 12.48 -13.80
C ILE A 37 -16.09 11.89 -14.98
N VAL A 38 -15.53 12.71 -15.86
CA VAL A 38 -14.73 12.24 -17.00
C VAL A 38 -13.47 11.53 -16.51
N LEU A 39 -12.82 12.05 -15.47
CA LEU A 39 -11.65 11.40 -14.87
C LEU A 39 -12.03 10.06 -14.23
N TRP A 40 -13.14 10.03 -13.47
CA TRP A 40 -13.69 8.84 -12.82
C TRP A 40 -14.15 7.78 -13.84
N ILE A 41 -14.80 8.20 -14.91
CA ILE A 41 -15.18 7.34 -16.04
C ILE A 41 -13.93 6.83 -16.79
N SER A 42 -12.82 7.56 -16.79
CA SER A 42 -11.57 7.16 -17.45
C SER A 42 -10.72 6.17 -16.63
N GLU A 43 -11.00 5.98 -15.34
CA GLU A 43 -10.30 5.01 -14.48
C GLU A 43 -10.49 3.56 -14.94
N PRO A 44 -11.69 3.08 -15.30
CA PRO A 44 -11.87 1.73 -15.83
C PRO A 44 -11.48 1.65 -17.33
N ARG A 45 -10.20 1.91 -17.63
CA ARG A 45 -9.65 1.83 -19.01
C ARG A 45 -9.93 0.49 -19.70
N LEU A 46 -9.95 -0.60 -18.92
CA LEU A 46 -10.26 -1.94 -19.41
C LEU A 46 -11.74 -2.09 -19.84
N PHE A 47 -12.67 -1.43 -19.15
CA PHE A 47 -14.09 -1.46 -19.49
C PHE A 47 -14.37 -0.75 -20.82
N TRP A 48 -13.74 0.41 -21.03
CA TRP A 48 -13.84 1.15 -22.29
C TRP A 48 -13.20 0.40 -23.46
N LEU A 49 -12.07 -0.27 -23.23
CA LEU A 49 -11.46 -1.17 -24.22
C LEU A 49 -12.42 -2.31 -24.61
N CYS A 50 -13.12 -2.90 -23.63
CA CYS A 50 -14.11 -3.95 -23.91
C CYS A 50 -15.27 -3.43 -24.77
N ILE A 51 -15.86 -2.28 -24.41
CA ILE A 51 -16.95 -1.66 -25.18
C ILE A 51 -16.49 -1.32 -26.60
N LEU A 52 -15.28 -0.79 -26.75
CA LEU A 52 -14.71 -0.43 -28.04
C LEU A 52 -14.51 -1.67 -28.93
N VAL A 53 -13.99 -2.77 -28.38
CA VAL A 53 -13.82 -4.03 -29.13
C VAL A 53 -15.17 -4.62 -29.54
N ILE A 54 -16.18 -4.61 -28.67
CA ILE A 54 -17.56 -5.04 -29.01
C ILE A 54 -18.12 -4.15 -30.11
N SER A 55 -17.99 -2.83 -29.97
CA SER A 55 -18.54 -1.85 -30.92
C SER A 55 -17.90 -1.98 -32.30
N ILE A 56 -16.57 -2.16 -32.37
CA ILE A 56 -15.86 -2.41 -33.64
C ILE A 56 -16.31 -3.73 -34.25
N SER A 57 -16.45 -4.79 -33.44
CA SER A 57 -16.87 -6.10 -33.95
C SER A 57 -18.28 -6.04 -34.56
N VAL A 58 -19.22 -5.38 -33.88
CA VAL A 58 -20.59 -5.17 -34.39
C VAL A 58 -20.58 -4.29 -35.64
N TYR A 59 -19.81 -3.21 -35.63
CA TYR A 59 -19.68 -2.29 -36.76
C TYR A 59 -19.13 -2.99 -38.02
N CYS A 60 -18.10 -3.82 -37.86
CA CYS A 60 -17.54 -4.62 -38.95
C CYS A 60 -18.56 -5.60 -39.56
N ILE A 61 -19.46 -6.16 -38.75
CA ILE A 61 -20.52 -7.06 -39.23
C ILE A 61 -21.58 -6.27 -40.03
N PHE A 62 -21.99 -5.11 -39.53
CA PHE A 62 -23.04 -4.30 -40.17
C PHE A 62 -22.60 -3.64 -41.48
N TRP A 63 -21.34 -3.18 -41.57
CA TRP A 63 -20.89 -2.39 -42.73
C TRP A 63 -20.50 -3.24 -43.95
N GLY A 64 -20.15 -4.51 -43.76
CA GLY A 64 -19.46 -5.31 -44.78
C GLY A 64 -20.30 -6.30 -45.58
N GLY A 65 -21.60 -6.43 -45.31
CA GLY A 65 -22.41 -7.55 -45.79
C GLY A 65 -22.07 -8.86 -45.06
N VAL A 66 -23.10 -9.67 -44.79
CA VAL A 66 -22.99 -10.89 -43.99
C VAL A 66 -22.28 -11.97 -44.81
N SER A 67 -20.98 -12.15 -44.58
CA SER A 67 -20.16 -13.22 -45.17
C SER A 67 -19.62 -14.10 -44.05
N GLU A 68 -19.80 -15.42 -44.18
CA GLU A 68 -19.42 -16.42 -43.17
C GLU A 68 -17.96 -16.29 -42.72
N LEU A 69 -17.04 -16.04 -43.66
CA LEU A 69 -15.62 -15.84 -43.39
C LEU A 69 -15.39 -14.65 -42.43
N LYS A 70 -16.13 -13.55 -42.60
CA LYS A 70 -16.00 -12.34 -41.77
C LYS A 70 -16.48 -12.60 -40.33
N ILE A 71 -17.57 -13.37 -40.18
CA ILE A 71 -18.08 -13.77 -38.86
C ILE A 71 -17.05 -14.65 -38.14
N ARG A 72 -16.44 -15.60 -38.85
CA ARG A 72 -15.42 -16.50 -38.27
C ARG A 72 -14.16 -15.75 -37.84
N ILE A 73 -13.67 -14.82 -38.65
CA ILE A 73 -12.50 -13.98 -38.31
C ILE A 73 -12.82 -13.07 -37.11
N ALA A 74 -14.00 -12.44 -37.09
CA ALA A 74 -14.43 -11.62 -35.95
C ALA A 74 -14.52 -12.44 -34.65
N GLY A 75 -15.05 -13.66 -34.72
CA GLY A 75 -15.08 -14.60 -33.59
C GLY A 75 -13.69 -14.97 -33.07
N MET A 76 -12.72 -15.24 -33.96
CA MET A 76 -11.33 -15.51 -33.59
C MET A 76 -10.67 -14.32 -32.87
N PHE A 77 -10.85 -13.10 -33.38
CA PHE A 77 -10.34 -11.91 -32.71
C PHE A 77 -10.99 -11.71 -31.34
N LEU A 78 -12.29 -11.93 -31.23
CA LEU A 78 -13.01 -11.84 -29.96
C LEU A 78 -12.45 -12.83 -28.93
N GLN A 79 -12.19 -14.08 -29.34
CA GLN A 79 -11.57 -15.08 -28.47
C GLN A 79 -10.16 -14.67 -28.03
N LEU A 80 -9.33 -14.19 -28.96
CA LEU A 80 -7.96 -13.75 -28.69
C LEU A 80 -7.94 -12.56 -27.71
N PHE A 81 -8.86 -11.61 -27.89
CA PHE A 81 -9.08 -10.51 -26.94
C PHE A 81 -9.59 -10.98 -25.58
N GLY A 82 -10.45 -12.00 -25.53
CA GLY A 82 -10.88 -12.61 -24.27
C GLY A 82 -9.72 -13.19 -23.48
N VAL A 83 -8.86 -13.96 -24.14
CA VAL A 83 -7.63 -14.51 -23.55
C VAL A 83 -6.67 -13.40 -23.12
N ALA A 84 -6.47 -12.38 -23.96
CA ALA A 84 -5.62 -11.24 -23.63
C ALA A 84 -6.14 -10.46 -22.43
N THR A 85 -7.46 -10.30 -22.29
CA THR A 85 -8.09 -9.60 -21.16
C THR A 85 -7.90 -10.38 -19.86
N VAL A 86 -8.07 -11.72 -19.88
CA VAL A 86 -7.76 -12.58 -18.73
C VAL A 86 -6.27 -12.50 -18.37
N ALA A 87 -5.38 -12.54 -19.36
CA ALA A 87 -3.94 -12.45 -19.14
C ALA A 87 -3.51 -11.10 -18.54
N LEU A 88 -4.12 -9.99 -18.99
CA LEU A 88 -3.93 -8.66 -18.40
C LEU A 88 -4.49 -8.60 -16.97
N GLY A 89 -5.64 -9.19 -16.72
CA GLY A 89 -6.21 -9.32 -15.37
C GLY A 89 -5.29 -10.07 -14.41
N LEU A 90 -4.73 -11.19 -14.85
CA LEU A 90 -3.73 -11.96 -14.10
C LEU A 90 -2.43 -11.18 -13.87
N ARG A 91 -2.06 -10.30 -14.81
CA ARG A 91 -0.88 -9.44 -14.67
C ARG A 91 -1.09 -8.37 -13.60
N GLU A 92 -2.28 -7.80 -13.52
CA GLU A 92 -2.63 -6.77 -12.52
C GLU A 92 -2.71 -7.38 -11.11
N THR A 93 -3.35 -8.55 -10.95
CA THR A 93 -3.37 -9.27 -9.67
C THR A 93 -1.97 -9.68 -9.24
N ARG A 94 -1.10 -10.09 -10.18
CA ARG A 94 0.30 -10.39 -9.86
C ARG A 94 1.08 -9.18 -9.37
N LYS A 95 0.81 -7.99 -9.90
CA LYS A 95 1.44 -6.74 -9.44
C LYS A 95 1.07 -6.40 -7.99
N LEU A 96 -0.18 -6.67 -7.59
CA LEU A 96 -0.65 -6.51 -6.21
C LEU A 96 0.09 -7.41 -5.21
N PHE A 97 0.49 -8.60 -5.64
CA PHE A 97 1.25 -9.55 -4.81
C PHE A 97 2.78 -9.34 -4.86
N GLY A 98 3.27 -8.32 -5.58
CA GLY A 98 4.71 -8.02 -5.66
C GLY A 98 5.54 -9.10 -6.37
N TYR A 99 4.90 -10.08 -7.02
CA TYR A 99 5.64 -11.09 -7.78
C TYR A 99 6.27 -10.43 -9.02
N PRO A 100 7.59 -10.64 -9.24
CA PRO A 100 8.26 -10.11 -10.42
C PRO A 100 7.60 -10.63 -11.69
N HIS A 101 7.64 -9.81 -12.72
CA HIS A 101 6.99 -10.11 -13.99
C HIS A 101 7.55 -11.43 -14.57
N PHE A 102 6.77 -12.25 -15.28
CA PHE A 102 7.32 -13.47 -15.93
C PHE A 102 8.52 -13.13 -16.81
N PHE A 103 8.46 -11.98 -17.50
CA PHE A 103 9.57 -11.44 -18.27
C PHE A 103 10.77 -11.07 -17.41
N GLN A 104 10.58 -10.62 -16.16
CA GLN A 104 11.69 -10.41 -15.23
C GLN A 104 12.23 -11.74 -14.72
N LEU A 105 11.41 -12.76 -14.44
CA LEU A 105 11.91 -14.10 -14.15
C LEU A 105 12.76 -14.63 -15.31
N THR A 106 12.28 -14.52 -16.55
CA THR A 106 13.04 -14.97 -17.72
C THR A 106 14.26 -14.09 -18.00
N LEU A 107 14.20 -12.78 -17.77
CA LEU A 107 15.37 -11.90 -17.89
C LEU A 107 16.40 -12.18 -16.78
N THR A 108 15.94 -12.51 -15.57
CA THR A 108 16.81 -12.82 -14.43
C THR A 108 17.42 -14.21 -14.58
N TRP A 109 16.64 -15.17 -15.10
CA TRP A 109 17.10 -16.49 -15.52
C TRP A 109 18.10 -16.40 -16.68
N ALA A 110 17.83 -15.57 -17.70
CA ALA A 110 18.74 -15.30 -18.81
C ALA A 110 19.99 -14.52 -18.38
N LYS A 111 19.89 -13.64 -17.37
CA LYS A 111 21.05 -12.97 -16.75
C LYS A 111 21.86 -13.91 -15.84
N ARG A 112 21.25 -14.97 -15.31
CA ARG A 112 21.92 -16.07 -14.58
C ARG A 112 22.55 -17.10 -15.52
N PHE A 113 22.41 -16.95 -16.83
CA PHE A 113 23.16 -17.75 -17.79
C PHE A 113 24.66 -17.46 -17.57
N PRO A 114 25.48 -18.47 -17.25
CA PRO A 114 26.83 -18.28 -16.71
C PRO A 114 27.70 -17.56 -17.76
N LYS A 115 28.01 -16.29 -17.51
CA LYS A 115 29.01 -15.56 -18.28
C LYS A 115 30.39 -16.00 -17.83
N TYR A 116 31.19 -16.47 -18.78
CA TYR A 116 32.56 -16.99 -18.69
C TYR A 116 33.63 -15.96 -18.22
N TYR A 117 33.28 -15.02 -17.34
CA TYR A 117 34.22 -14.03 -16.83
C TYR A 117 34.25 -14.04 -15.31
N LEU A 118 35.39 -14.49 -14.78
CA LEU A 118 35.82 -14.35 -13.39
C LEU A 118 35.79 -12.87 -13.00
N ARG A 119 34.88 -12.49 -12.09
CA ARG A 119 34.94 -11.20 -11.39
C ARG A 119 35.50 -11.41 -9.98
N PRO A 120 36.48 -10.60 -9.55
CA PRO A 120 36.96 -10.63 -8.17
C PRO A 120 35.85 -10.14 -7.24
N ILE A 121 35.52 -10.94 -6.23
CA ILE A 121 34.56 -10.60 -5.19
C ILE A 121 35.29 -9.69 -4.19
N THR A 122 35.02 -8.39 -4.23
CA THR A 122 35.38 -7.48 -3.14
C THR A 122 34.29 -7.60 -2.07
N ALA A 123 34.58 -8.35 -1.01
CA ALA A 123 33.71 -8.45 0.15
C ALA A 123 33.98 -7.26 1.07
N GLU A 124 33.06 -6.29 1.10
CA GLU A 124 33.06 -5.24 2.13
C GLU A 124 32.38 -5.78 3.37
N VAL A 125 33.19 -6.12 4.37
CA VAL A 125 32.73 -6.53 5.70
C VAL A 125 32.54 -5.27 6.54
N ASN A 126 31.31 -4.77 6.61
CA ASN A 126 30.94 -3.77 7.62
C ASN A 126 30.81 -4.47 8.98
N LEU A 127 31.92 -4.53 9.71
CA LEU A 127 31.96 -4.93 11.12
C LEU A 127 31.53 -3.74 11.98
N THR A 128 30.24 -3.66 12.29
CA THR A 128 29.75 -2.80 13.38
C THR A 128 30.10 -3.48 14.69
N LEU A 129 31.27 -3.14 15.25
CA LEU A 129 31.67 -3.62 16.57
C LEU A 129 30.68 -3.05 17.61
N PRO A 130 30.01 -3.88 18.43
CA PRO A 130 29.20 -3.38 19.52
C PRO A 130 30.11 -2.62 20.47
N ALA A 131 29.80 -1.34 20.72
CA ALA A 131 30.49 -0.55 21.72
C ALA A 131 30.37 -1.27 23.07
N ILE A 132 31.50 -1.76 23.59
CA ILE A 132 31.57 -2.39 24.89
C ILE A 132 31.43 -1.27 25.92
N GLU A 133 30.22 -1.04 26.42
CA GLU A 133 30.00 -0.22 27.61
C GLU A 133 30.53 -0.98 28.83
N MET A 134 31.79 -0.74 29.19
CA MET A 134 32.37 -1.24 30.43
C MET A 134 31.77 -0.47 31.62
N SER A 135 30.74 -1.03 32.24
CA SER A 135 30.27 -0.60 33.55
C SER A 135 31.22 -1.18 34.61
N MET A 136 32.16 -0.37 35.10
CA MET A 136 33.07 -0.77 36.18
C MET A 136 32.41 -0.44 37.53
N SER A 137 31.86 -1.46 38.20
CA SER A 137 31.33 -1.31 39.55
C SER A 137 32.44 -1.57 40.57
N GLY A 138 32.96 -0.53 41.21
CA GLY A 138 33.95 -0.66 42.28
C GLY A 138 33.32 -1.15 43.58
N TYR A 139 33.85 -2.22 44.16
CA TYR A 139 33.42 -2.78 45.44
C TYR A 139 34.39 -2.35 46.54
N THR A 140 33.93 -1.52 47.47
CA THR A 140 34.65 -1.26 48.71
C THR A 140 34.05 -2.11 49.81
N TRP A 141 34.88 -2.90 50.49
CA TRP A 141 34.54 -3.62 51.71
C TRP A 141 35.49 -3.18 52.79
N ARG A 142 34.95 -2.87 53.97
CA ARG A 142 35.76 -2.53 55.13
C ARG A 142 36.07 -3.83 55.87
N PRO A 143 37.31 -4.36 55.81
CA PRO A 143 37.66 -5.54 56.58
C PRO A 143 37.59 -5.21 58.07
N ALA A 144 36.96 -6.09 58.86
CA ALA A 144 36.97 -5.97 60.31
C ALA A 144 38.27 -6.60 60.85
N ASP A 145 39.12 -5.79 61.50
CA ASP A 145 40.33 -6.29 62.17
C ASP A 145 39.92 -7.20 63.35
N PRO A 146 40.36 -8.47 63.38
CA PRO A 146 40.00 -9.40 64.44
C PRO A 146 40.51 -8.98 65.83
N ASN A 147 41.57 -8.16 65.90
CA ASN A 147 42.16 -7.67 67.15
C ASN A 147 41.60 -6.31 67.60
N ALA A 148 40.74 -5.67 66.79
CA ALA A 148 40.11 -4.41 67.17
C ALA A 148 39.06 -4.62 68.30
N PRO A 149 38.86 -3.60 69.16
CA PRO A 149 37.80 -3.64 70.17
C PRO A 149 36.42 -3.92 69.54
N ILE A 150 35.55 -4.58 70.30
CA ILE A 150 34.27 -5.13 69.81
C ILE A 150 33.42 -4.03 69.17
N GLU A 151 33.43 -2.82 69.72
CA GLU A 151 32.68 -1.68 69.21
C GLU A 151 33.10 -1.32 67.77
N LYS A 152 34.41 -1.35 67.48
CA LYS A 152 34.94 -1.08 66.14
C LYS A 152 34.55 -2.14 65.12
N ARG A 153 34.44 -3.40 65.56
CA ARG A 153 34.00 -4.52 64.70
C ARG A 153 32.51 -4.41 64.39
N LEU A 154 31.70 -4.02 65.38
CA LEU A 154 30.27 -3.79 65.19
C LEU A 154 30.02 -2.64 64.21
N GLU A 155 30.73 -1.51 64.39
CA GLU A 155 30.67 -0.35 63.49
C GLU A 155 31.00 -0.73 62.03
N ALA A 156 32.03 -1.56 61.81
CA ALA A 156 32.39 -2.04 60.48
C ALA A 156 31.32 -2.96 59.87
N ILE A 157 30.71 -3.83 60.66
CA ILE A 157 29.64 -4.74 60.21
C ILE A 157 28.37 -3.95 59.88
N GLU A 158 27.96 -3.01 60.72
CA GLU A 158 26.79 -2.16 60.49
C GLU A 158 26.96 -1.33 59.21
N ALA A 159 28.15 -0.75 58.99
CA ALA A 159 28.46 -0.03 57.77
C ALA A 159 28.43 -0.93 56.51
N ASN A 160 28.97 -2.15 56.61
CA ASN A 160 28.91 -3.10 55.50
C ASN A 160 27.46 -3.55 55.22
N LEU A 161 26.63 -3.72 56.26
CA LEU A 161 25.22 -4.10 56.12
C LEU A 161 24.40 -2.99 55.48
N SER A 162 24.62 -1.73 55.87
CA SER A 162 23.97 -0.58 55.22
C SER A 162 24.35 -0.45 53.76
N ASP A 163 25.62 -0.66 53.42
CA ASP A 163 26.10 -0.66 52.03
C ASP A 163 25.45 -1.79 51.22
N LEU A 164 25.28 -2.97 51.81
CA LEU A 164 24.66 -4.13 51.16
C LEU A 164 23.18 -3.87 50.88
N ASN A 165 22.46 -3.28 51.83
CA ASN A 165 21.04 -2.94 51.66
C ASN A 165 20.85 -1.88 50.56
N ALA A 166 21.67 -0.82 50.56
CA ALA A 166 21.65 0.21 49.52
C ALA A 166 21.92 -0.38 48.12
N ARG A 167 22.79 -1.39 48.01
CA ARG A 167 23.06 -2.09 46.74
C ARG A 167 21.91 -2.98 46.31
N PHE A 168 21.25 -3.64 47.26
CA PHE A 168 20.07 -4.44 46.96
C PHE A 168 18.97 -3.55 46.39
N ASP A 169 18.71 -2.40 47.02
CA ASP A 169 17.75 -1.41 46.52
C ASP A 169 18.13 -0.89 45.13
N GLN A 170 19.42 -0.57 44.90
CA GLN A 170 19.89 -0.14 43.59
C GLN A 170 19.75 -1.23 42.53
N SER A 171 20.02 -2.48 42.87
CA SER A 171 19.89 -3.62 41.97
C SER A 171 18.43 -3.88 41.62
N GLN A 172 17.53 -3.82 42.60
CA GLN A 172 16.09 -3.94 42.41
C GLN A 172 15.56 -2.82 41.51
N GLN A 173 15.97 -1.57 41.73
CA GLN A 173 15.60 -0.45 40.86
C GLN A 173 16.08 -0.63 39.42
N ARG A 174 17.31 -1.13 39.22
CA ARG A 174 17.83 -1.43 37.88
C ARG A 174 17.04 -2.55 37.20
N GLN A 175 16.72 -3.62 37.92
CA GLN A 175 15.90 -4.71 37.39
C GLN A 175 14.50 -4.22 37.03
N ASP A 176 13.86 -3.44 37.89
CA ASP A 176 12.54 -2.86 37.61
C ASP A 176 12.58 -1.92 36.41
N HIS A 177 13.66 -1.15 36.24
CA HIS A 177 13.86 -0.29 35.08
C HIS A 177 14.00 -1.10 33.79
N GLU A 178 14.85 -2.13 33.77
CA GLU A 178 15.01 -3.01 32.62
C GLU A 178 13.71 -3.77 32.28
N ILE A 179 12.98 -4.27 33.29
CA ILE A 179 11.68 -4.92 33.08
C ILE A 179 10.69 -3.95 32.43
N ARG A 180 10.62 -2.70 32.90
CA ARG A 180 9.74 -1.69 32.30
C ARG A 180 10.14 -1.38 30.86
N LYS A 181 11.44 -1.26 30.59
CA LYS A 181 11.99 -0.98 29.25
C LYS A 181 11.73 -2.13 28.28
N THR A 182 11.93 -3.39 28.70
CA THR A 182 11.61 -4.55 27.87
C THR A 182 10.11 -4.67 27.63
N ARG A 183 9.26 -4.39 28.64
CA ARG A 183 7.80 -4.37 28.45
C ARG A 183 7.37 -3.30 27.45
N SER A 184 7.91 -2.08 27.52
CA SER A 184 7.58 -1.04 26.54
C SER A 184 8.00 -1.43 25.12
N GLN A 185 9.18 -2.04 24.96
CA GLN A 185 9.64 -2.54 23.66
C GLN A 185 8.74 -3.65 23.10
N LEU A 186 8.28 -4.57 23.94
CA LEU A 186 7.34 -5.63 23.55
C LEU A 186 5.97 -5.06 23.16
N ASP A 187 5.47 -4.05 23.87
CA ASP A 187 4.22 -3.39 23.53
C ASP A 187 4.33 -2.62 22.20
N GLU A 188 5.45 -1.93 21.96
CA GLU A 188 5.73 -1.27 20.67
C GLU A 188 5.80 -2.27 19.52
N GLU A 189 6.52 -3.39 19.70
CA GLU A 189 6.60 -4.45 18.70
C GLU A 189 5.23 -5.08 18.43
N ARG A 190 4.44 -5.31 19.48
CA ARG A 190 3.08 -5.85 19.35
C ARG A 190 2.19 -4.94 18.52
N ILE A 191 2.19 -3.63 18.79
CA ILE A 191 1.43 -2.64 18.02
C ILE A 191 1.90 -2.61 16.56
N LEU A 192 3.22 -2.67 16.32
CA LEU A 192 3.77 -2.70 14.98
C LEU A 192 3.32 -3.96 14.22
N ARG A 193 3.40 -5.14 14.83
CA ARG A 193 2.96 -6.40 14.24
C ARG A 193 1.46 -6.42 13.97
N GLU A 194 0.64 -5.93 14.91
CA GLU A 194 -0.81 -5.83 14.70
C GLU A 194 -1.15 -4.92 13.50
N ASN A 195 -0.42 -3.82 13.32
CA ASN A 195 -0.57 -2.94 12.15
C ASN A 195 -0.14 -3.60 10.84
N GLU A 196 1.00 -4.31 10.82
CA GLU A 196 1.49 -5.05 9.66
C GLU A 196 0.55 -6.20 9.26
N ASP A 197 0.01 -6.92 10.24
CA ASP A 197 -0.97 -7.98 10.02
C ASP A 197 -2.28 -7.42 9.44
N HIS A 198 -2.75 -6.29 9.96
CA HIS A 198 -3.91 -5.59 9.42
C HIS A 198 -3.69 -5.13 7.97
N GLU A 199 -2.50 -4.62 7.64
CA GLU A 199 -2.16 -4.21 6.27
C GLU A 199 -2.07 -5.43 5.33
N THR A 200 -1.46 -6.51 5.79
CA THR A 200 -1.33 -7.78 5.04
C THR A 200 -2.69 -8.39 4.77
N ARG A 201 -3.59 -8.39 5.77
CA ARG A 201 -4.97 -8.86 5.61
C ARG A 201 -5.75 -8.01 4.61
N LYS A 202 -5.62 -6.68 4.66
CA LYS A 202 -6.24 -5.79 3.66
C LYS A 202 -5.72 -6.06 2.25
N LYS A 203 -4.41 -6.30 2.08
CA LYS A 203 -3.81 -6.68 0.79
C LYS A 203 -4.35 -8.04 0.30
N LEU A 204 -4.49 -9.03 1.20
CA LEU A 204 -5.09 -10.32 0.89
C LEU A 204 -6.56 -10.20 0.48
N GLU A 205 -7.37 -9.44 1.21
CA GLU A 205 -8.78 -9.20 0.88
C GLU A 205 -8.93 -8.46 -0.46
N ALA A 206 -8.12 -7.44 -0.71
CA ALA A 206 -8.09 -6.72 -1.98
C ALA A 206 -7.65 -7.63 -3.15
N ALA A 207 -6.70 -8.53 -2.91
CA ALA A 207 -6.22 -9.42 -3.95
C ALA A 207 -7.20 -10.56 -4.26
N GLN A 208 -7.87 -11.12 -3.24
CA GLN A 208 -8.94 -12.10 -3.42
C GLN A 208 -10.14 -11.50 -4.16
N THR A 209 -10.56 -10.29 -3.79
CA THR A 209 -11.73 -9.64 -4.40
C THR A 209 -11.44 -9.03 -5.77
N GLY A 210 -10.23 -8.50 -5.98
CA GLY A 210 -9.80 -7.89 -7.24
C GLY A 210 -9.64 -8.90 -8.38
N GLY A 211 -9.09 -10.08 -8.09
CA GLY A 211 -8.94 -11.14 -9.10
C GLY A 211 -10.27 -11.75 -9.53
N LEU A 212 -11.19 -11.94 -8.59
CA LEU A 212 -12.46 -12.62 -8.86
C LEU A 212 -13.33 -11.87 -9.88
N ARG A 213 -13.37 -10.53 -9.80
CA ARG A 213 -14.16 -9.70 -10.72
C ARG A 213 -13.59 -9.74 -12.14
N ILE A 214 -12.27 -9.68 -12.29
CA ILE A 214 -11.64 -9.68 -13.61
C ILE A 214 -11.72 -11.07 -14.26
N SER A 215 -11.53 -12.14 -13.48
CA SER A 215 -11.71 -13.52 -13.95
C SER A 215 -13.15 -13.82 -14.37
N ALA A 216 -14.16 -13.31 -13.64
CA ALA A 216 -15.56 -13.46 -14.01
C ALA A 216 -15.88 -12.78 -15.36
N VAL A 217 -15.40 -11.55 -15.57
CA VAL A 217 -15.58 -10.83 -16.85
C VAL A 217 -14.92 -11.58 -18.01
N GLY A 218 -13.71 -12.11 -17.80
CA GLY A 218 -13.01 -12.91 -18.80
C GLY A 218 -13.72 -14.23 -19.14
N LEU A 219 -14.32 -14.89 -18.15
CA LEU A 219 -15.12 -16.10 -18.35
C LEU A 219 -16.36 -15.82 -19.20
N VAL A 220 -17.07 -14.73 -18.90
CA VAL A 220 -18.23 -14.28 -19.69
C VAL A 220 -17.80 -14.04 -21.14
N TRP A 221 -16.67 -13.38 -21.37
CA TRP A 221 -16.16 -13.12 -22.71
C TRP A 221 -15.80 -14.40 -23.49
N LEU A 222 -15.12 -15.35 -22.83
CA LEU A 222 -14.78 -16.64 -23.42
C LEU A 222 -16.05 -17.43 -23.79
N SER A 223 -17.05 -17.46 -22.90
CA SER A 223 -18.31 -18.15 -23.17
C SER A 223 -19.06 -17.56 -24.36
N LEU A 224 -19.11 -16.24 -24.49
CA LEU A 224 -19.71 -15.54 -25.62
C LEU A 224 -18.97 -15.84 -26.94
N GLY A 225 -17.64 -15.86 -26.92
CA GLY A 225 -16.81 -16.21 -28.07
C GLY A 225 -16.99 -17.67 -28.53
N ILE A 226 -17.20 -18.60 -27.60
CA ILE A 226 -17.49 -20.02 -27.92
C ILE A 226 -18.87 -20.15 -28.56
N ILE A 227 -19.90 -19.48 -28.00
CA ILE A 227 -21.27 -19.52 -28.53
C ILE A 227 -21.30 -18.99 -29.97
N MET A 228 -20.72 -17.82 -30.23
CA MET A 228 -20.66 -17.25 -31.59
C MET A 228 -19.92 -18.15 -32.57
N SER A 229 -18.79 -18.75 -32.15
CA SER A 229 -18.02 -19.67 -32.99
C SER A 229 -18.79 -20.96 -33.28
N SER A 230 -19.60 -21.44 -32.34
CA SER A 230 -20.39 -22.66 -32.49
C SER A 230 -21.56 -22.47 -33.45
N THR A 231 -22.21 -21.31 -33.45
CA THR A 231 -23.32 -20.99 -34.38
C THR A 231 -22.87 -20.74 -35.81
N SER A 232 -21.59 -20.42 -36.05
CA SER A 232 -21.03 -20.23 -37.40
C SER A 232 -20.70 -21.55 -38.12
N GLY A 233 -20.79 -22.70 -37.44
CA GLY A 233 -20.40 -24.01 -37.99
C GLY A 233 -21.54 -24.89 -38.49
N ARG A 234 -22.78 -24.37 -38.50
CA ARG A 234 -23.96 -25.02 -39.11
C ARG A 234 -24.46 -24.18 -40.26
#